data_AF-A0A8X7T4R5-F1
#
_entry.id   AF-A0A8X7T4R5-F1
#
_cell.length_a   1.000
_cell.length_b   1.000
_cell.length_c   1.000
_cell.angle_alpha   90.00
_cell.angle_beta   90.00
_cell.angle_gamma   90.00
#
_symmetry.space_group_name_H-M   'P 1'
#
loop_
_entity.id
_entity.type
_entity.pdbx_description
1 polymer ?
#
loop_
_entity_poly.entity_id
_entity_poly.type
_entity_poly.pdbx_seq_one_letter_code
_entity_poly.pdbx_strand_id
1 'polypeptide(L)'
;MSSSPGGPRTPKGTPARKVSVPFTHSSPSSLKAGGTGASLSAGTVKAQLLGRNDESTYHRKLRLLLQDHARARNMWLQLVSFDGIKAARSLSLAWEDVDNARATPVGDSKDQDSDTVKAEAVYAREKATAVALELAEAAREDLEIILAKIQSQSARLVVFLDQARALLSESVKAKGSEFVVEQPLWGTWTMDRFVQSLADSTTPYVLSTAHLIHLAARLSFYARDPSAEKENAAISTDDTASGVPISASSLFETDDDSAADLSPLDTRRTGGPIEPERRRAIKAHSEAVQAWARLPYLDEGPGQFLDQICEVEVGRWTER
;
A
#
# COMPACT_ATOMS: atom_id res chain seq x y z
N MET A 1 -2.58 -29.04 62.77
CA MET A 1 -2.46 -30.25 61.93
C MET A 1 -2.41 -29.76 60.49
N SER A 2 -1.24 -29.31 60.04
CA SER A 2 -0.26 -30.08 59.25
C SER A 2 -0.65 -30.23 57.79
N SER A 3 0.12 -29.53 56.93
CA SER A 3 0.77 -30.05 55.71
C SER A 3 0.52 -29.20 54.44
N SER A 4 1.56 -28.46 54.05
CA SER A 4 2.00 -28.28 52.65
C SER A 4 2.99 -29.43 52.31
N PRO A 5 3.51 -29.67 51.08
CA PRO A 5 3.42 -28.88 49.83
C PRO A 5 3.20 -29.72 48.54
N GLY A 6 3.06 -29.07 47.38
CA GLY A 6 3.11 -29.75 46.07
C GLY A 6 3.37 -28.77 44.92
N GLY A 7 4.60 -28.77 44.39
CA GLY A 7 5.07 -27.90 43.30
C GLY A 7 4.62 -28.33 41.89
N PRO A 8 5.05 -27.57 40.86
CA PRO A 8 4.45 -27.55 39.53
C PRO A 8 5.03 -28.62 38.58
N ARG A 9 4.20 -29.09 37.63
CA ARG A 9 4.60 -30.00 36.54
C ARG A 9 4.36 -29.36 35.16
N THR A 10 5.46 -29.19 34.42
CA THR A 10 5.53 -28.95 32.97
C THR A 10 5.31 -30.24 32.17
N PRO A 11 4.87 -30.16 30.90
CA PRO A 11 5.22 -31.16 29.90
C PRO A 11 6.18 -30.64 28.80
N LYS A 12 7.30 -31.36 28.64
CA LYS A 12 8.13 -31.53 27.41
C LYS A 12 7.21 -31.94 26.24
N GLY A 13 7.38 -31.57 24.97
CA GLY A 13 8.57 -31.26 24.19
C GLY A 13 8.97 -32.48 23.32
N THR A 14 8.72 -32.46 22.00
CA THR A 14 9.50 -33.22 21.00
C THR A 14 9.51 -32.49 19.63
N PRO A 15 10.60 -32.53 18.84
CA PRO A 15 10.90 -31.54 17.79
C PRO A 15 10.98 -32.11 16.36
N ALA A 16 10.92 -31.23 15.34
CA ALA A 16 11.33 -31.49 13.96
C ALA A 16 11.61 -30.14 13.26
N ARG A 17 12.53 -29.95 12.31
CA ARG A 17 13.72 -30.65 11.82
C ARG A 17 14.44 -29.56 11.01
N LYS A 18 15.62 -29.07 11.45
CA LYS A 18 16.41 -28.09 10.70
C LYS A 18 17.36 -28.82 9.78
N VAL A 19 17.30 -28.49 8.48
CA VAL A 19 18.27 -28.88 7.47
C VAL A 19 19.47 -27.95 7.59
N SER A 20 20.66 -28.53 7.76
CA SER A 20 21.95 -27.85 7.76
C SER A 20 22.62 -27.97 6.40
N VAL A 21 23.39 -26.95 6.02
CA VAL A 21 24.60 -27.07 5.21
C VAL A 21 25.59 -25.96 5.64
N PRO A 22 26.90 -26.20 5.51
CA PRO A 22 27.91 -25.69 6.45
C PRO A 22 28.67 -24.47 5.90
N PHE A 23 29.07 -23.56 6.80
CA PHE A 23 30.15 -22.62 6.51
C PHE A 23 31.14 -22.63 7.68
N THR A 24 32.31 -23.18 7.41
CA THR A 24 33.46 -23.27 8.30
C THR A 24 34.27 -21.98 8.21
N HIS A 25 34.53 -21.27 9.32
CA HIS A 25 35.77 -20.52 9.49
C HIS A 25 36.16 -20.42 10.97
N SER A 26 37.14 -21.25 11.31
CA SER A 26 38.26 -21.09 12.24
C SER A 26 38.26 -19.92 13.22
N SER A 27 38.24 -20.27 14.51
CA SER A 27 38.77 -19.47 15.62
C SER A 27 40.29 -19.31 15.51
N PRO A 28 40.87 -18.16 15.92
CA PRO A 28 42.24 -18.11 16.38
C PRO A 28 42.30 -17.89 17.90
N SER A 29 43.23 -18.64 18.47
CA SER A 29 43.52 -18.82 19.89
C SER A 29 44.02 -17.58 20.62
N SER A 30 43.76 -17.62 21.93
CA SER A 30 44.52 -16.99 23.03
C SER A 30 46.04 -16.98 22.78
N LEU A 31 46.67 -15.82 22.94
CA LEU A 31 48.10 -15.73 23.28
C LEU A 31 48.36 -14.72 24.39
N LYS A 32 49.27 -15.17 25.25
CA LYS A 32 49.68 -14.70 26.56
C LYS A 32 50.80 -13.65 26.43
N ALA A 33 50.93 -12.84 27.48
CA ALA A 33 51.86 -11.73 27.62
C ALA A 33 53.35 -12.05 27.42
N GLY A 34 54.12 -11.03 26.99
CA GLY A 34 55.58 -10.94 27.19
C GLY A 34 56.28 -9.86 26.35
N GLY A 35 56.86 -8.86 27.03
CA GLY A 35 58.17 -8.28 26.67
C GLY A 35 58.27 -7.14 25.64
N THR A 36 58.47 -5.91 26.17
CA THR A 36 59.45 -4.87 25.77
C THR A 36 59.69 -4.52 24.28
N GLY A 37 59.47 -3.24 23.95
CA GLY A 37 60.33 -2.51 23.00
C GLY A 37 59.63 -1.72 21.90
N ALA A 38 59.81 -0.40 21.96
CA ALA A 38 59.80 0.57 20.85
C ALA A 38 58.52 0.83 20.03
N SER A 39 57.96 2.01 20.29
CA SER A 39 57.55 3.05 19.33
C SER A 39 57.48 2.66 17.84
N LEU A 40 56.31 2.81 17.23
CA LEU A 40 56.09 3.79 16.14
C LEU A 40 54.58 3.93 15.87
N SER A 41 54.16 5.18 15.77
CA SER A 41 52.84 5.67 15.42
C SER A 41 52.36 5.17 14.06
N ALA A 42 51.30 4.36 14.07
CA ALA A 42 50.36 4.23 12.96
C ALA A 42 48.99 4.03 13.61
N GLY A 43 48.18 5.09 13.62
CA GLY A 43 46.84 5.10 14.18
C GLY A 43 45.95 4.09 13.47
N THR A 44 45.97 2.85 13.96
CA THR A 44 44.89 1.91 13.74
C THR A 44 43.69 2.54 14.45
N VAL A 45 42.87 3.26 13.69
CA VAL A 45 41.50 3.56 14.10
C VAL A 45 40.81 2.20 14.18
N LYS A 46 41.02 1.49 15.30
CA LYS A 46 40.02 0.55 15.77
C LYS A 46 38.75 1.38 15.77
N ALA A 47 37.75 0.96 15.01
CA ALA A 47 36.38 1.40 15.17
C ALA A 47 35.99 1.05 16.62
N GLN A 48 36.43 1.88 17.55
CA GLN A 48 36.18 1.75 18.96
C GLN A 48 34.75 2.24 19.07
N LEU A 49 33.81 1.29 18.95
CA LEU A 49 32.41 1.49 19.26
C LEU A 49 32.38 2.26 20.59
N LEU A 50 32.03 3.54 20.52
CA LEU A 50 31.97 4.43 21.68
C LEU A 50 31.20 3.69 22.78
N GLY A 51 31.78 3.57 23.98
CA GLY A 51 31.07 2.95 25.10
C GLY A 51 29.81 3.76 25.43
N ARG A 52 28.80 3.16 26.08
CA ARG A 52 27.55 3.87 26.45
C ARG A 52 27.77 5.19 27.19
N ASN A 53 28.87 5.25 27.93
CA ASN A 53 29.26 6.39 28.74
C ASN A 53 29.90 7.52 27.92
N ASP A 54 30.35 7.25 26.70
CA ASP A 54 30.96 8.25 25.80
C ASP A 54 29.91 8.88 24.87
N GLU A 55 28.65 8.44 24.98
CA GLU A 55 27.57 8.94 24.14
C GLU A 55 27.10 10.32 24.59
N SER A 56 27.27 11.31 23.70
CA SER A 56 26.77 12.67 23.89
C SER A 56 25.23 12.71 23.94
N THR A 57 24.68 13.79 24.48
CA THR A 57 23.23 14.04 24.47
C THR A 57 22.68 14.12 23.05
N TYR A 58 23.46 14.63 22.10
CA TYR A 58 23.08 14.74 20.69
C TYR A 58 22.97 13.36 20.01
N HIS A 59 23.88 12.43 20.31
CA HIS A 59 23.79 11.06 19.81
C HIS A 59 22.52 10.37 20.33
N ARG A 60 22.22 10.48 21.64
CA ARG A 60 21.02 9.87 22.24
C ARG A 60 19.73 10.40 21.61
N LYS A 61 19.65 11.71 21.40
CA LYS A 61 18.50 12.35 20.73
C LYS A 61 18.35 11.84 19.29
N LEU A 62 19.44 11.77 18.52
CA LEU A 62 19.39 11.25 17.16
C LEU A 62 18.94 9.79 17.13
N ARG A 63 19.43 8.96 18.05
CA ARG A 63 19.01 7.56 18.18
C ARG A 63 17.49 7.44 18.36
N LEU A 64 16.91 8.23 19.26
CA LEU A 64 15.46 8.20 19.50
C LEU A 64 14.70 8.57 18.22
N LEU A 65 15.13 9.63 17.53
CA LEU A 65 14.52 10.06 16.26
C LEU A 65 14.61 8.97 15.18
N LEU A 66 15.75 8.28 15.07
CA LEU A 66 15.92 7.16 14.13
C LEU A 66 14.96 6.00 14.43
N GLN A 67 14.81 5.64 15.71
CA GLN A 67 13.92 4.56 16.14
C GLN A 67 12.44 4.91 15.95
N ASP A 68 12.06 6.15 16.27
CA ASP A 68 10.69 6.63 16.10
C ASP A 68 10.32 6.75 14.62
N HIS A 69 11.26 7.19 13.78
CA HIS A 69 11.11 7.20 12.33
C HIS A 69 10.89 5.79 11.78
N ALA A 70 11.74 4.82 12.14
CA ALA A 70 11.59 3.43 11.72
C ALA A 70 10.24 2.84 12.16
N ARG A 71 9.80 3.12 13.40
CA ARG A 71 8.49 2.68 13.92
C ARG A 71 7.33 3.28 13.11
N ALA A 72 7.39 4.56 12.79
CA ALA A 72 6.38 5.23 11.98
C ALA A 72 6.33 4.68 10.55
N ARG A 73 7.47 4.37 9.93
CA ARG A 73 7.53 3.71 8.61
C ARG A 73 6.86 2.35 8.64
N ASN A 74 7.17 1.52 9.64
CA ASN A 74 6.56 0.21 9.80
C ASN A 74 5.05 0.31 9.98
N MET A 75 4.57 1.25 10.81
CA MET A 75 3.15 1.48 10.99
C MET A 75 2.47 1.93 9.69
N TRP A 76 3.11 2.83 8.93
CA TRP A 76 2.62 3.26 7.62
C TRP A 76 2.50 2.07 6.66
N LEU A 77 3.51 1.20 6.58
CA LEU A 77 3.50 0.02 5.71
C LEU A 77 2.38 -0.95 6.07
N GLN A 78 2.16 -1.18 7.38
CA GLN A 78 1.07 -2.03 7.86
C GLN A 78 -0.30 -1.46 7.46
N LEU A 79 -0.52 -0.17 7.70
CA LEU A 79 -1.77 0.50 7.33
C LEU A 79 -2.04 0.39 5.84
N VAL A 80 -1.05 0.66 4.99
CA VAL A 80 -1.22 0.65 3.53
C VAL A 80 -1.48 -0.76 3.00
N SER A 81 -0.72 -1.75 3.49
CA SER A 81 -0.72 -3.11 2.95
C SER A 81 -1.92 -3.94 3.41
N PHE A 82 -2.38 -3.75 4.64
CA PHE A 82 -3.47 -4.54 5.22
C PHE A 82 -4.78 -3.77 5.20
N ASP A 83 -4.85 -2.66 5.94
CA ASP A 83 -6.10 -1.92 6.11
C ASP A 83 -6.49 -1.15 4.84
N GLY A 84 -5.52 -0.52 4.18
CA GLY A 84 -5.72 0.30 2.98
C GLY A 84 -6.20 -0.52 1.80
N ILE A 85 -5.52 -1.63 1.48
CA ILE A 85 -5.94 -2.53 0.41
C ILE A 85 -7.32 -3.14 0.70
N LYS A 86 -7.58 -3.50 1.96
CA LYS A 86 -8.89 -4.04 2.36
C LYS A 86 -10.00 -3.02 2.14
N ALA A 87 -9.82 -1.78 2.60
CA ALA A 87 -10.79 -0.70 2.43
C ALA A 87 -11.00 -0.36 0.94
N ALA A 88 -9.92 -0.24 0.16
CA ALA A 88 -9.98 0.06 -1.27
C ALA A 88 -10.73 -1.04 -2.06
N ARG A 89 -10.50 -2.32 -1.74
CA ARG A 89 -11.26 -3.45 -2.31
C ARG A 89 -12.73 -3.41 -1.90
N SER A 90 -13.02 -3.11 -0.64
CA SER A 90 -14.39 -3.00 -0.14
C SER A 90 -15.18 -1.94 -0.91
N LEU A 91 -14.57 -0.78 -1.17
CA LEU A 91 -15.20 0.28 -1.97
C LEU A 91 -15.41 -0.15 -3.43
N SER A 92 -14.44 -0.82 -4.04
CA SER A 92 -14.60 -1.37 -5.40
C SER A 92 -15.77 -2.34 -5.49
N LEU A 93 -15.90 -3.26 -4.53
CA LEU A 93 -17.00 -4.23 -4.48
C LEU A 93 -18.35 -3.55 -4.23
N ALA A 94 -18.40 -2.54 -3.35
CA ALA A 94 -19.63 -1.81 -3.10
C ALA A 94 -20.13 -1.08 -4.36
N TRP A 95 -19.23 -0.54 -5.20
CA TRP A 95 -19.62 0.00 -6.50
C TRP A 95 -20.11 -1.07 -7.48
N GLU A 96 -19.52 -2.26 -7.47
CA GLU A 96 -20.03 -3.40 -8.24
C GLU A 96 -21.44 -3.80 -7.80
N ASP A 97 -21.74 -3.76 -6.50
CA ASP A 97 -23.08 -4.02 -5.96
C ASP A 97 -24.10 -2.96 -6.40
N VAL A 98 -23.71 -1.69 -6.46
CA VAL A 98 -24.54 -0.61 -7.03
C VAL A 98 -24.85 -0.89 -8.50
N ASP A 99 -23.85 -1.29 -9.28
CA ASP A 99 -24.04 -1.65 -10.69
C ASP A 99 -24.95 -2.87 -10.85
N ASN A 100 -24.78 -3.89 -10.00
CA ASN A 100 -25.61 -5.10 -10.00
C ASN A 100 -27.07 -4.78 -9.65
N ALA A 101 -27.30 -3.96 -8.63
CA ALA A 101 -28.64 -3.52 -8.23
C ALA A 101 -29.34 -2.77 -9.37
N ARG A 102 -28.62 -1.87 -10.07
CA ARG A 102 -29.16 -1.11 -11.22
C ARG A 102 -29.44 -1.98 -12.44
N ALA A 103 -28.64 -3.02 -12.66
CA ALA A 103 -28.79 -3.94 -13.78
C ALA A 103 -29.93 -4.96 -13.58
N THR A 104 -30.58 -4.98 -12.41
CA THR A 104 -31.72 -5.86 -12.14
C THR A 104 -32.85 -5.58 -13.16
N PRO A 105 -33.22 -6.56 -14.00
CA PRO A 105 -34.20 -6.34 -15.04
C PRO A 105 -35.60 -6.13 -14.43
N VAL A 106 -36.29 -5.10 -14.90
CA VAL A 106 -37.72 -4.91 -14.66
C VAL A 106 -38.44 -5.75 -15.71
N GLY A 107 -39.26 -6.71 -15.31
CA GLY A 107 -39.90 -7.64 -16.24
C GLY A 107 -40.85 -6.93 -17.20
N ASP A 108 -40.64 -7.10 -18.51
CA ASP A 108 -41.57 -6.67 -19.55
C ASP A 108 -42.69 -7.72 -19.75
N SER A 109 -43.53 -7.94 -18.75
CA SER A 109 -44.75 -8.71 -18.96
C SER A 109 -45.74 -7.86 -19.78
N LYS A 110 -46.26 -8.44 -20.88
CA LYS A 110 -47.25 -7.82 -21.79
C LYS A 110 -48.70 -8.06 -21.35
N ASP A 111 -48.92 -8.65 -20.18
CA ASP A 111 -50.26 -8.98 -19.67
C ASP A 111 -50.89 -7.79 -18.96
N GLN A 112 -52.22 -7.63 -19.06
CA GLN A 112 -52.96 -6.41 -18.66
C GLN A 112 -52.93 -6.05 -17.15
N ASP A 113 -52.40 -6.92 -16.28
CA ASP A 113 -52.04 -6.61 -14.87
C ASP A 113 -50.60 -6.06 -14.71
N SER A 114 -49.98 -5.69 -15.84
CA SER A 114 -48.58 -5.28 -16.03
C SER A 114 -48.14 -4.10 -15.17
N ASP A 115 -48.98 -3.10 -14.97
CA ASP A 115 -48.51 -1.79 -14.52
C ASP A 115 -48.19 -1.76 -13.02
N THR A 116 -48.94 -2.52 -12.22
CA THR A 116 -48.65 -2.70 -10.78
C THR A 116 -47.40 -3.54 -10.57
N VAL A 117 -47.23 -4.62 -11.35
CA VAL A 117 -46.05 -5.51 -11.31
C VAL A 117 -44.78 -4.78 -11.76
N LYS A 118 -44.87 -3.94 -12.80
CA LYS A 118 -43.78 -3.08 -13.24
C LYS A 118 -43.43 -2.02 -12.20
N ALA A 119 -44.43 -1.37 -11.60
CA ALA A 119 -44.19 -0.39 -10.54
C ALA A 119 -43.51 -1.02 -9.31
N GLU A 120 -43.93 -2.23 -8.93
CA GLU A 120 -43.30 -2.99 -7.84
C GLU A 120 -41.86 -3.40 -8.16
N ALA A 121 -41.60 -3.87 -9.40
CA ALA A 121 -40.26 -4.23 -9.85
C ALA A 121 -39.32 -3.02 -9.94
N VAL A 122 -39.81 -1.87 -10.40
CA VAL A 122 -39.06 -0.60 -10.38
C VAL A 122 -38.76 -0.20 -8.93
N TYR A 123 -39.75 -0.21 -8.05
CA TYR A 123 -39.56 0.13 -6.64
C TYR A 123 -38.55 -0.81 -5.95
N ALA A 124 -38.61 -2.11 -6.23
CA ALA A 124 -37.66 -3.08 -5.70
C ALA A 124 -36.23 -2.80 -6.19
N ARG A 125 -36.06 -2.46 -7.47
CA ARG A 125 -34.76 -2.05 -8.04
C ARG A 125 -34.24 -0.78 -7.37
N GLU A 126 -35.04 0.30 -7.33
CA GLU A 126 -34.65 1.57 -6.71
C GLU A 126 -34.27 1.37 -5.24
N LYS A 127 -35.06 0.58 -4.50
CA LYS A 127 -34.76 0.20 -3.11
C LYS A 127 -33.43 -0.56 -2.99
N ALA A 128 -33.17 -1.54 -3.86
CA ALA A 128 -31.91 -2.26 -3.88
C ALA A 128 -30.72 -1.34 -4.19
N THR A 129 -30.89 -0.39 -5.11
CA THR A 129 -29.85 0.59 -5.45
C THR A 129 -29.56 1.56 -4.32
N ALA A 130 -30.59 2.00 -3.59
CA ALA A 130 -30.42 2.86 -2.42
C ALA A 130 -29.60 2.15 -1.34
N VAL A 131 -29.92 0.90 -1.02
CA VAL A 131 -29.16 0.09 -0.05
C VAL A 131 -27.71 -0.11 -0.49
N ALA A 132 -27.47 -0.37 -1.78
CA ALA A 132 -26.12 -0.52 -2.30
C ALA A 132 -25.31 0.80 -2.24
N LEU A 133 -25.96 1.94 -2.45
CA LEU A 133 -25.33 3.26 -2.32
C LEU A 133 -24.96 3.56 -0.86
N GLU A 134 -25.83 3.26 0.10
CA GLU A 134 -25.51 3.39 1.53
C GLU A 134 -24.27 2.56 1.91
N LEU A 135 -24.15 1.35 1.38
CA LEU A 135 -22.98 0.49 1.59
C LEU A 135 -21.71 1.07 0.94
N ALA A 136 -21.82 1.64 -0.26
CA ALA A 136 -20.72 2.30 -0.95
C ALA A 136 -20.25 3.57 -0.22
N GLU A 137 -21.17 4.35 0.36
CA GLU A 137 -20.86 5.50 1.20
C GLU A 137 -20.13 5.08 2.47
N ALA A 138 -20.59 4.05 3.17
CA ALA A 138 -19.91 3.51 4.34
C ALA A 138 -18.50 3.00 4.00
N ALA A 139 -18.34 2.28 2.88
CA ALA A 139 -17.03 1.80 2.42
C ALA A 139 -16.08 2.96 2.04
N ARG A 140 -16.62 4.07 1.52
CA ARG A 140 -15.87 5.29 1.24
C ARG A 140 -15.40 5.96 2.52
N GLU A 141 -16.26 6.09 3.52
CA GLU A 141 -15.91 6.64 4.84
C GLU A 141 -14.80 5.83 5.52
N ASP A 142 -14.90 4.49 5.47
CA ASP A 142 -13.85 3.60 5.99
C ASP A 142 -12.51 3.85 5.29
N LEU A 143 -12.50 3.98 3.96
CA LEU A 143 -11.29 4.28 3.20
C LEU A 143 -10.70 5.66 3.58
N GLU A 144 -11.53 6.68 3.75
CA GLU A 144 -11.12 8.02 4.18
C GLU A 144 -10.49 8.00 5.59
N ILE A 145 -11.06 7.22 6.52
CA ILE A 145 -10.49 7.03 7.87
C ILE A 145 -9.11 6.39 7.79
N ILE A 146 -8.94 5.33 6.99
CA ILE A 146 -7.65 4.66 6.83
C ILE A 146 -6.63 5.58 6.14
N LEU A 147 -7.04 6.34 5.13
CA LEU A 147 -6.18 7.33 4.49
C LEU A 147 -5.72 8.42 5.46
N ALA A 148 -6.60 8.93 6.32
CA ALA A 148 -6.23 9.90 7.34
C ALA A 148 -5.16 9.34 8.29
N LYS A 149 -5.24 8.05 8.66
CA LYS A 149 -4.21 7.37 9.46
C LYS A 149 -2.89 7.25 8.71
N ILE A 150 -2.92 6.86 7.43
CA ILE A 150 -1.72 6.76 6.57
C ILE A 150 -1.05 8.14 6.45
N GLN A 151 -1.82 9.19 6.16
CA GLN A 151 -1.36 10.57 6.07
C GLN A 151 -0.75 11.05 7.40
N SER A 152 -1.38 10.70 8.53
CA SER A 152 -0.85 11.01 9.86
C SER A 152 0.53 10.38 10.09
N GLN A 153 0.73 9.10 9.72
CA GLN A 153 2.05 8.48 9.84
C GLN A 153 3.08 9.11 8.90
N SER A 154 2.71 9.43 7.66
CA SER A 154 3.61 10.14 6.75
C SER A 154 4.01 11.52 7.28
N ALA A 155 3.07 12.27 7.88
CA ALA A 155 3.36 13.55 8.50
C ALA A 155 4.32 13.41 9.69
N ARG A 156 4.18 12.35 10.49
CA ARG A 156 5.14 12.06 11.58
C ARG A 156 6.55 11.81 11.08
N LEU A 157 6.73 11.11 9.96
CA LEU A 157 8.05 10.91 9.35
C LEU A 157 8.73 12.25 9.02
N VAL A 158 7.98 13.19 8.46
CA VAL A 158 8.45 14.55 8.16
C VAL A 158 8.83 15.29 9.45
N VAL A 159 7.99 15.21 10.48
CA VAL A 159 8.28 15.82 11.79
C VAL A 159 9.58 15.28 12.40
N PHE A 160 9.81 13.96 12.37
CA PHE A 160 11.06 13.38 12.87
C PHE A 160 12.28 13.81 12.05
N LEU A 161 12.13 13.91 10.72
CA LEU A 161 13.18 14.45 9.85
C LEU A 161 13.52 15.91 10.19
N ASP A 162 12.52 16.76 10.39
CA ASP A 162 12.74 18.16 10.73
C ASP A 162 13.35 18.33 12.12
N GLN A 163 12.95 17.50 13.10
CA GLN A 163 13.61 17.42 14.40
C GLN A 163 15.07 16.98 14.29
N ALA A 164 15.37 16.03 13.39
CA ALA A 164 16.74 15.58 13.15
C ALA A 164 17.61 16.67 12.49
N ARG A 165 17.03 17.44 11.55
CA ARG A 165 17.68 18.61 10.93
C ARG A 165 17.91 19.74 11.95
N ALA A 166 16.94 19.99 12.82
CA ALA A 166 17.10 20.94 13.92
C ALA A 166 18.25 20.52 14.84
N LEU A 167 18.28 19.24 15.24
CA LEU A 167 19.35 18.66 16.06
C LEU A 167 20.73 18.77 15.39
N LEU A 168 20.81 18.54 14.07
CA LEU A 168 22.03 18.75 13.29
C LEU A 168 22.52 20.20 13.43
N SER A 169 21.64 21.17 13.19
CA SER A 169 21.96 22.59 13.26
C SER A 169 22.39 23.05 14.66
N GLU A 170 21.75 22.51 15.70
CA GLU A 170 22.11 22.74 17.09
C GLU A 170 23.47 22.14 17.43
N SER A 171 23.75 20.93 16.93
CA SER A 171 25.01 20.23 17.13
C SER A 171 26.18 20.96 16.48
N VAL A 172 25.99 21.49 15.26
CA VAL A 172 27.00 22.32 14.59
C VAL A 172 27.33 23.56 15.43
N LYS A 173 26.31 24.25 15.97
CA LYS A 173 26.52 25.45 16.80
C LYS A 173 27.22 25.15 18.13
N ALA A 174 26.91 24.02 18.75
CA ALA A 174 27.40 23.69 20.09
C ALA A 174 28.75 22.95 20.11
N LYS A 175 29.03 22.14 19.08
CA LYS A 175 30.21 21.26 19.02
C LYS A 175 31.11 21.51 17.81
N GLY A 176 30.67 22.33 16.85
CA GLY A 176 31.40 22.60 15.61
C GLY A 176 31.03 21.63 14.47
N SER A 177 31.48 21.96 13.26
CA SER A 177 31.22 21.17 12.05
C SER A 177 31.93 19.82 12.06
N GLU A 178 33.13 19.74 12.63
CA GLU A 178 33.92 18.51 12.74
C GLU A 178 33.14 17.39 13.45
N PHE A 179 32.45 17.72 14.54
CA PHE A 179 31.60 16.78 15.29
C PHE A 179 30.46 16.20 14.45
N VAL A 180 29.89 17.00 13.54
CA VAL A 180 28.70 16.62 12.79
C VAL A 180 29.03 15.91 11.48
N VAL A 181 30.10 16.34 10.81
CA VAL A 181 30.43 15.96 9.44
C VAL A 181 31.58 14.96 9.39
N GLU A 182 32.55 15.02 10.33
CA GLU A 182 33.76 14.19 10.28
C GLU A 182 33.72 13.04 11.29
N GLN A 183 33.13 13.26 12.46
CA GLN A 183 33.08 12.24 13.51
C GLN A 183 32.00 11.19 13.24
N PRO A 184 32.36 9.90 13.12
CA PRO A 184 31.39 8.84 12.95
C PRO A 184 30.67 8.54 14.27
N LEU A 185 29.35 8.51 14.22
CA LEU A 185 28.48 8.09 15.32
C LEU A 185 28.40 6.58 15.37
N TRP A 186 28.56 6.02 16.58
CA TRP A 186 28.52 4.58 16.83
C TRP A 186 29.42 3.75 15.89
N GLY A 187 30.54 4.35 15.42
CA GLY A 187 31.47 3.69 14.50
C GLY A 187 30.95 3.45 13.08
N THR A 188 29.83 4.08 12.69
CA THR A 188 29.18 3.85 11.39
C THR A 188 29.18 5.10 10.53
N TRP A 189 28.23 6.00 10.74
CA TRP A 189 27.98 7.17 9.92
C TRP A 189 28.05 8.44 10.75
N THR A 190 28.39 9.54 10.08
CA THR A 190 28.36 10.87 10.68
C THR A 190 26.91 11.31 10.91
N MET A 191 26.70 12.29 11.79
CA MET A 191 25.36 12.81 12.06
C MET A 191 24.70 13.33 10.78
N ASP A 192 25.46 14.06 9.97
CA ASP A 192 25.01 14.57 8.67
C ASP A 192 24.51 13.44 7.76
N ARG A 193 25.29 12.34 7.65
CA ARG A 193 24.93 11.20 6.82
C ARG A 193 23.65 10.49 7.30
N PHE A 194 23.46 10.38 8.62
CA PHE A 194 22.21 9.85 9.17
C PHE A 194 21.01 10.73 8.82
N VAL A 195 21.12 12.05 8.97
CA VAL A 195 20.03 12.98 8.64
C VAL A 195 19.71 12.97 7.15
N GLN A 196 20.73 12.91 6.29
CA GLN A 196 20.54 12.78 4.84
C GLN A 196 19.82 11.48 4.49
N SER A 197 20.25 10.36 5.07
CA SER A 197 19.59 9.07 4.84
C SER A 197 18.15 9.03 5.38
N LEU A 198 17.87 9.75 6.47
CA LEU A 198 16.51 9.94 6.96
C LEU A 198 15.65 10.70 5.94
N ALA A 199 16.21 11.73 5.29
CA ALA A 199 15.53 12.50 4.25
C ALA A 199 15.23 11.64 3.00
N ASP A 200 16.25 10.92 2.53
CA ASP A 200 16.16 10.04 1.37
C ASP A 200 15.12 8.95 1.59
N SER A 201 15.06 8.39 2.81
CA SER A 201 14.07 7.38 3.16
C SER A 201 12.68 7.92 3.50
N THR A 202 12.52 9.20 3.83
CA THR A 202 11.20 9.81 4.09
C THR A 202 10.46 10.12 2.79
N THR A 203 11.18 10.58 1.78
CA THR A 203 10.61 11.06 0.51
C THR A 203 9.70 10.03 -0.19
N PRO A 204 10.10 8.75 -0.33
CA PRO A 204 9.24 7.70 -0.88
C PRO A 204 7.87 7.55 -0.21
N TYR A 205 7.80 7.71 1.12
CA TYR A 205 6.56 7.55 1.88
C TYR A 205 5.62 8.74 1.66
N VAL A 206 6.16 9.94 1.55
CA VAL A 206 5.38 11.15 1.24
C VAL A 206 4.78 11.04 -0.17
N LEU A 207 5.61 10.68 -1.16
CA LEU A 207 5.17 10.49 -2.55
C LEU A 207 4.13 9.37 -2.66
N SER A 208 4.38 8.23 -2.00
CA SER A 208 3.43 7.13 -1.96
C SER A 208 2.10 7.56 -1.36
N THR A 209 2.12 8.28 -0.24
CA THR A 209 0.89 8.77 0.40
C THR A 209 0.09 9.68 -0.53
N ALA A 210 0.74 10.62 -1.22
CA ALA A 210 0.08 11.49 -2.19
C ALA A 210 -0.55 10.68 -3.34
N HIS A 211 0.16 9.67 -3.84
CA HIS A 211 -0.37 8.79 -4.87
C HIS A 211 -1.57 7.96 -4.38
N LEU A 212 -1.53 7.43 -3.17
CA LEU A 212 -2.65 6.69 -2.57
C LEU A 212 -3.90 7.57 -2.42
N ILE A 213 -3.73 8.84 -2.03
CA ILE A 213 -4.84 9.81 -1.99
C ILE A 213 -5.45 10.00 -3.38
N HIS A 214 -4.61 10.12 -4.42
CA HIS A 214 -5.10 10.22 -5.80
C HIS A 214 -5.85 8.96 -6.25
N LEU A 215 -5.34 7.76 -5.93
CA LEU A 215 -6.01 6.50 -6.23
C LEU A 215 -7.35 6.36 -5.50
N ALA A 216 -7.43 6.77 -4.23
CA ALA A 216 -8.69 6.79 -3.51
C ALA A 216 -9.70 7.76 -4.13
N ALA A 217 -9.28 8.96 -4.53
CA ALA A 217 -10.16 9.89 -5.21
C ALA A 217 -10.74 9.29 -6.51
N ARG A 218 -9.93 8.51 -7.25
CA ARG A 218 -10.40 7.76 -8.42
C ARG A 218 -11.38 6.65 -8.07
N LEU A 219 -11.18 5.93 -6.96
CA LEU A 219 -12.11 4.90 -6.48
C LEU A 219 -13.42 5.48 -5.92
N SER A 220 -13.38 6.69 -5.36
CA SER A 220 -14.56 7.38 -4.84
C SER A 220 -15.40 8.02 -5.93
N PHE A 221 -14.83 8.30 -7.11
CA PHE A 221 -15.55 8.89 -8.22
C PHE A 221 -16.24 7.81 -9.05
N TYR A 222 -17.55 7.66 -8.87
CA TYR A 222 -18.39 6.82 -9.73
C TYR A 222 -18.67 7.53 -11.06
N ALA A 223 -17.83 7.28 -12.06
CA ALA A 223 -18.01 7.79 -13.42
C ALA A 223 -19.03 6.93 -14.18
N ARG A 224 -20.32 7.25 -14.07
CA ARG A 224 -21.32 6.82 -15.06
C ARG A 224 -21.99 8.05 -15.64
N ASP A 225 -21.93 8.20 -16.96
CA ASP A 225 -22.45 9.35 -17.67
C ASP A 225 -23.99 9.29 -17.63
N PRO A 226 -24.71 10.25 -17.00
CA PRO A 226 -26.17 10.25 -16.92
C PRO A 226 -26.85 10.38 -18.30
N SER A 227 -26.06 10.67 -19.33
CA SER A 227 -26.45 10.74 -20.74
C SER A 227 -26.92 9.39 -21.28
N ALA A 228 -26.32 8.27 -20.82
CA ALA A 228 -26.68 6.92 -21.27
C ALA A 228 -28.04 6.44 -20.75
N GLU A 229 -28.54 7.00 -19.64
CA GLU A 229 -29.89 6.68 -19.12
C GLU A 229 -30.99 7.42 -19.91
N LYS A 230 -30.70 8.63 -20.40
CA LYS A 230 -31.64 9.42 -21.21
C LYS A 230 -31.82 8.86 -22.63
N GLU A 231 -30.77 8.30 -23.22
CA GLU A 231 -30.83 7.73 -24.58
C GLU A 231 -31.70 6.46 -24.62
N ASN A 232 -31.68 5.64 -23.56
CA ASN A 232 -32.54 4.45 -23.45
C ASN A 232 -34.02 4.79 -23.18
N ALA A 233 -34.31 5.94 -22.55
CA ALA A 233 -35.68 6.43 -22.42
C ALA A 233 -36.25 6.96 -23.75
N ALA A 234 -35.40 7.52 -24.61
CA ALA A 234 -35.79 8.08 -25.90
C ALA A 234 -35.97 7.01 -27.01
N ILE A 235 -35.24 5.89 -26.95
CA ILE A 235 -35.35 4.80 -27.93
C ILE A 235 -36.62 3.95 -27.72
N SER A 236 -37.28 4.03 -26.56
CA SER A 236 -38.48 3.24 -26.24
C SER A 236 -39.80 3.81 -26.82
N THR A 237 -39.77 5.00 -27.45
CA THR A 237 -41.02 5.71 -27.85
C THR A 237 -41.24 5.87 -29.35
N ASP A 238 -40.46 5.25 -30.24
CA ASP A 238 -40.66 5.45 -31.68
C ASP A 238 -40.57 4.16 -32.47
N ASP A 239 -41.71 3.47 -32.58
CA ASP A 239 -41.89 2.35 -33.51
C ASP A 239 -43.26 2.45 -34.18
N THR A 240 -43.42 3.43 -35.09
CA THR A 240 -44.42 3.39 -36.16
C THR A 240 -43.90 4.01 -37.46
N ALA A 241 -43.53 3.11 -38.39
CA ALA A 241 -43.72 3.15 -39.84
C ALA A 241 -43.02 4.21 -40.75
N SER A 242 -42.15 3.63 -41.58
CA SER A 242 -42.04 3.77 -43.05
C SER A 242 -41.08 4.81 -43.64
N GLY A 243 -40.23 4.33 -44.57
CA GLY A 243 -39.49 5.18 -45.51
C GLY A 243 -38.18 4.59 -46.01
N VAL A 244 -38.23 3.69 -47.00
CA VAL A 244 -37.08 3.34 -47.86
C VAL A 244 -36.75 4.56 -48.73
N PRO A 245 -35.46 4.91 -48.95
CA PRO A 245 -34.84 4.57 -50.25
C PRO A 245 -33.34 4.19 -50.22
N ILE A 246 -33.07 3.05 -50.85
CA ILE A 246 -32.04 2.71 -51.85
C ILE A 246 -31.00 3.81 -52.23
N SER A 247 -29.71 3.48 -52.14
CA SER A 247 -28.64 3.55 -53.19
C SER A 247 -27.26 3.51 -52.52
N ALA A 248 -26.49 2.42 -52.62
CA ALA A 248 -25.64 1.98 -53.74
C ALA A 248 -24.33 2.77 -53.88
N SER A 249 -23.20 2.10 -53.56
CA SER A 249 -21.94 2.00 -54.33
C SER A 249 -20.82 1.52 -53.39
N SER A 250 -20.21 0.36 -53.68
CA SER A 250 -18.84 0.24 -54.25
C SER A 250 -17.79 0.21 -53.13
N LEU A 251 -16.81 -0.69 -53.01
CA LEU A 251 -16.19 -1.68 -53.89
C LEU A 251 -14.96 -2.13 -53.07
N PHE A 252 -14.76 -3.43 -52.87
CA PHE A 252 -13.49 -4.13 -53.03
C PHE A 252 -13.65 -5.57 -52.54
N GLU A 253 -13.40 -6.45 -53.50
CA GLU A 253 -13.37 -7.90 -53.45
C GLU A 253 -11.89 -8.30 -53.30
N THR A 254 -11.57 -9.23 -52.41
CA THR A 254 -10.58 -10.28 -52.67
C THR A 254 -10.81 -11.45 -51.70
N ASP A 255 -10.81 -12.62 -52.32
CA ASP A 255 -11.12 -13.94 -51.80
C ASP A 255 -10.09 -14.57 -50.84
N ASP A 256 -10.60 -15.63 -50.20
CA ASP A 256 -9.95 -16.92 -49.90
C ASP A 256 -9.07 -17.06 -48.65
N ASP A 257 -9.60 -17.77 -47.64
CA ASP A 257 -9.02 -19.06 -47.24
C ASP A 257 -10.02 -19.85 -46.36
N SER A 258 -10.28 -21.09 -46.76
CA SER A 258 -11.19 -22.03 -46.10
C SER A 258 -10.50 -22.79 -44.96
N ALA A 259 -11.04 -22.72 -43.74
CA ALA A 259 -10.83 -23.76 -42.73
C ALA A 259 -11.96 -23.81 -41.68
N ALA A 260 -12.79 -24.84 -41.81
CA ALA A 260 -13.46 -25.62 -40.76
C ALA A 260 -14.03 -24.89 -39.52
N ASP A 261 -15.35 -24.67 -39.58
CA ASP A 261 -16.34 -25.24 -38.65
C ASP A 261 -15.87 -25.55 -37.21
N LEU A 262 -16.07 -24.59 -36.31
CA LEU A 262 -16.58 -24.84 -34.96
C LEU A 262 -17.37 -23.61 -34.50
N SER A 263 -18.69 -23.67 -34.65
CA SER A 263 -19.61 -22.71 -34.04
C SER A 263 -19.62 -22.86 -32.51
N PRO A 264 -19.57 -21.76 -31.75
CA PRO A 264 -20.41 -21.63 -30.58
C PRO A 264 -21.46 -20.57 -30.90
N LEU A 265 -22.73 -20.96 -30.73
CA LEU A 265 -23.91 -20.12 -30.82
C LEU A 265 -23.62 -18.68 -30.38
N ASP A 266 -23.49 -17.80 -31.36
CA ASP A 266 -23.46 -16.37 -31.18
C ASP A 266 -24.89 -15.93 -30.89
N THR A 267 -25.30 -16.11 -29.63
CA THR A 267 -26.47 -15.41 -29.09
C THR A 267 -26.10 -13.94 -29.08
N ARG A 268 -26.35 -13.27 -30.22
CA ARG A 268 -26.45 -11.82 -30.36
C ARG A 268 -27.50 -11.33 -29.35
N ARG A 269 -27.08 -11.21 -28.10
CA ARG A 269 -27.71 -10.38 -27.10
C ARG A 269 -27.14 -9.00 -27.36
N THR A 270 -27.98 -8.14 -27.90
CA THR A 270 -27.76 -6.70 -28.04
C THR A 270 -27.29 -6.13 -26.70
N GLY A 271 -25.97 -6.08 -26.51
CA GLY A 271 -25.35 -5.39 -25.39
C GLY A 271 -25.54 -3.91 -25.63
N GLY A 272 -26.52 -3.30 -24.95
CA GLY A 272 -26.71 -1.85 -25.01
C GLY A 272 -25.45 -1.08 -24.56
N PRO A 273 -25.36 0.23 -24.87
CA PRO A 273 -24.22 1.08 -24.56
C PRO A 273 -23.84 1.15 -23.06
N ILE A 274 -24.73 0.70 -22.18
CA ILE A 274 -24.51 0.59 -20.72
C ILE A 274 -23.44 -0.45 -20.35
N GLU A 275 -23.36 -1.56 -21.08
CA GLU A 275 -22.46 -2.67 -20.77
C GLU A 275 -20.97 -2.35 -20.98
N PRO A 276 -20.53 -1.65 -22.06
CA PRO A 276 -19.13 -1.27 -22.21
C PRO A 276 -18.69 -0.21 -21.19
N GLU A 277 -19.55 0.73 -20.79
CA GLU A 277 -19.22 1.72 -19.76
C GLU A 277 -19.04 1.08 -18.39
N ARG A 278 -19.94 0.18 -18.00
CA ARG A 278 -19.82 -0.62 -16.77
C ARG A 278 -18.49 -1.38 -16.72
N ARG A 279 -18.10 -2.03 -17.83
CA ARG A 279 -16.82 -2.74 -17.92
C ARG A 279 -15.63 -1.81 -17.77
N ARG A 280 -15.68 -0.59 -18.31
CA ARG A 280 -14.63 0.42 -18.14
C ARG A 280 -14.52 0.86 -16.67
N ALA A 281 -15.64 1.10 -15.99
CA ALA A 281 -15.64 1.49 -14.58
C ALA A 281 -15.06 0.39 -13.67
N ILE A 282 -15.52 -0.86 -13.82
CA ILE A 282 -14.99 -2.02 -13.08
C ILE A 282 -13.49 -2.19 -13.34
N LYS A 283 -13.07 -2.07 -14.61
CA LYS A 283 -11.65 -2.14 -14.97
C LYS A 283 -10.85 -1.03 -14.30
N ALA A 284 -11.35 0.22 -14.31
CA ALA A 284 -10.68 1.36 -13.70
C ALA A 284 -10.53 1.19 -12.18
N HIS A 285 -11.55 0.67 -11.48
CA HIS A 285 -11.47 0.39 -10.05
C HIS A 285 -10.49 -0.75 -9.75
N SER A 286 -10.54 -1.84 -10.53
CA SER A 286 -9.59 -2.95 -10.42
C SER A 286 -8.14 -2.50 -10.63
N GLU A 287 -7.90 -1.68 -11.66
CA GLU A 287 -6.59 -1.08 -11.94
C GLU A 287 -6.11 -0.18 -10.79
N ALA A 288 -6.99 0.63 -10.20
CA ALA A 288 -6.65 1.49 -9.07
C ALA A 288 -6.28 0.66 -7.82
N VAL A 289 -7.01 -0.41 -7.52
CA VAL A 289 -6.68 -1.34 -6.42
C VAL A 289 -5.36 -2.06 -6.68
N GLN A 290 -5.09 -2.48 -7.91
CA GLN A 290 -3.81 -3.09 -8.27
C GLN A 290 -2.65 -2.09 -8.17
N ALA A 291 -2.85 -0.84 -8.61
CA ALA A 291 -1.86 0.22 -8.49
C ALA A 291 -1.57 0.56 -7.02
N TRP A 292 -2.60 0.53 -6.16
CA TRP A 292 -2.44 0.68 -4.71
C TRP A 292 -1.52 -0.39 -4.14
N ALA A 293 -1.69 -1.64 -4.55
CA ALA A 293 -0.89 -2.77 -4.05
C ALA A 293 0.57 -2.74 -4.53
N ARG A 294 0.88 -2.11 -5.66
CA ARG A 294 2.24 -2.08 -6.25
C ARG A 294 3.19 -1.13 -5.52
N LEU A 295 2.70 -0.04 -4.93
CA LEU A 295 3.52 0.96 -4.22
C LEU A 295 4.81 1.36 -4.96
N PRO A 296 4.71 1.92 -6.19
CA PRO A 296 5.84 2.07 -7.11
C PRO A 296 6.99 2.96 -6.62
N TYR A 297 6.77 3.76 -5.58
CA TYR A 297 7.81 4.63 -5.03
C TYR A 297 8.67 3.93 -3.96
N LEU A 298 8.34 2.69 -3.58
CA LEU A 298 9.07 1.93 -2.55
C LEU A 298 9.97 0.82 -3.12
N ASP A 299 9.95 0.59 -4.44
CA ASP A 299 10.58 -0.58 -5.09
C ASP A 299 12.12 -0.61 -5.07
N GLU A 300 12.79 0.51 -4.71
CA GLU A 300 14.24 0.54 -4.50
C GLU A 300 14.56 1.26 -3.18
N GLY A 301 14.23 0.60 -2.06
CA GLY A 301 14.21 1.21 -0.72
C GLY A 301 15.49 1.97 -0.34
N PRO A 302 15.51 3.32 -0.40
CA PRO A 302 16.65 4.12 0.04
C PRO A 302 16.85 4.07 1.57
N GLY A 303 15.97 3.36 2.28
CA GLY A 303 16.04 3.07 3.71
C GLY A 303 16.65 1.71 4.09
N GLN A 304 16.86 0.76 3.17
CA GLN A 304 17.34 -0.59 3.55
C GLN A 304 18.69 -0.56 4.27
N PHE A 305 19.60 0.30 3.82
CA PHE A 305 20.89 0.50 4.48
C PHE A 305 20.75 1.20 5.83
N LEU A 306 19.83 2.15 5.94
CA LEU A 306 19.53 2.83 7.21
C LEU A 306 18.94 1.85 8.22
N ASP A 307 18.00 1.00 7.80
CA ASP A 307 17.37 -0.02 8.65
C ASP A 307 18.39 -1.06 9.12
N GLN A 308 19.27 -1.54 8.25
CA GLN A 308 20.35 -2.46 8.65
C GLN A 308 21.30 -1.83 9.67
N ILE A 309 21.69 -0.57 9.48
CA ILE A 309 22.55 0.14 10.43
C ILE A 309 21.80 0.41 11.74
N CYS A 310 20.53 0.77 11.65
CA CYS A 310 19.68 0.98 12.81
C CYS A 310 19.41 -0.31 13.59
N GLU A 311 19.25 -1.47 12.94
CA GLU A 311 19.06 -2.75 13.61
C GLU A 311 20.36 -3.27 14.25
N VAL A 312 21.46 -3.22 13.50
CA VAL A 312 22.72 -3.84 13.93
C VAL A 312 23.49 -2.96 14.89
N GLU A 313 23.49 -1.64 14.73
CA GLU A 313 24.39 -0.74 15.47
C GLU A 313 23.65 0.26 16.35
N VAL A 314 22.39 0.61 16.04
CA VAL A 314 21.52 1.43 16.91
C VAL A 314 20.62 0.55 17.81
N GLY A 315 20.21 -0.62 17.33
CA GLY A 315 19.38 -1.61 18.01
C GLY A 315 20.13 -2.40 19.08
N ARG A 316 21.46 -2.48 19.01
CA ARG A 316 22.30 -2.91 20.14
C ARG A 316 22.13 -2.06 21.41
N TRP A 317 21.56 -0.86 21.26
CA TRP A 317 21.33 0.09 22.36
C TRP A 317 19.88 0.16 22.83
N THR A 318 18.94 -0.53 22.17
CA THR A 318 17.62 -0.81 22.75
C THR A 318 17.78 -1.93 23.77
N GLU A 319 17.99 -1.55 25.02
CA GLU A 319 18.33 -2.48 26.09
C GLU A 319 17.13 -3.31 26.56
N ARG A 320 17.45 -4.50 27.07
CA ARG A 320 16.66 -5.19 28.09
C ARG A 320 16.54 -4.35 29.35
#